data_AF-A0A2N5KYW9-F1
#
_entry.id   AF-A0A2N5KYW9-F1
#
_cell.length_a   1.000
_cell.length_b   1.000
_cell.length_c   1.000
_cell.angle_alpha   90.00
_cell.angle_beta   90.00
_cell.angle_gamma   90.00
#
_symmetry.space_group_name_H-M   'P 1'
#
loop_
_entity.id
_entity.type
_entity.pdbx_description
1 polymer ?
#
loop_
_entity_poly.entity_id
_entity_poly.type
_entity_poly.pdbx_seq_one_letter_code
_entity_poly.pdbx_strand_id
1 'polypeptide(L)'
;MTMMTRKLITSADQLVDGKQYALVQREFTIKVTFSEVVHPEPQPGYWTTDDIACAQFIGRKGIGCIVGEDRQRLFDGLTEIGVKIYEL
;
A
#
# COMPACT_ATOMS: atom_id res chain seq x y z
N MET A 1 5.62 13.42 25.15
CA MET A 1 5.48 12.41 24.09
C MET A 1 6.49 12.73 23.02
N THR A 2 7.56 11.94 22.94
CA THR A 2 8.66 12.15 21.99
C THR A 2 8.11 12.04 20.58
N MET A 3 8.11 13.14 19.82
CA MET A 3 7.88 13.10 18.38
C MET A 3 9.04 12.30 17.77
N MET A 4 8.93 10.97 17.71
CA MET A 4 9.75 10.23 16.76
C MET A 4 9.34 10.73 15.39
N THR A 5 10.22 11.47 14.74
CA THR A 5 10.07 11.97 13.37
C THR A 5 10.00 10.78 12.44
N ARG A 6 8.83 10.13 12.37
CA ARG A 6 8.61 9.05 11.41
C ARG A 6 8.76 9.67 10.03
N LYS A 7 9.57 9.03 9.18
CA LYS A 7 9.81 9.51 7.82
C LYS A 7 8.48 9.50 7.06
N LEU A 8 8.02 10.67 6.66
CA LEU A 8 6.86 10.79 5.77
C LEU A 8 7.28 10.27 4.39
N ILE A 9 6.49 9.38 3.82
CA ILE A 9 6.65 8.90 2.45
C ILE A 9 5.97 9.92 1.53
N THR A 10 6.75 10.48 0.62
CA THR A 10 6.33 11.55 -0.29
C THR A 10 6.29 11.13 -1.75
N SER A 11 6.80 9.94 -2.07
CA SER A 11 6.72 9.35 -3.41
C SER A 11 6.56 7.85 -3.34
N ALA A 12 5.93 7.29 -4.38
CA ALA A 12 5.70 5.86 -4.52
C ALA A 12 7.01 5.05 -4.46
N ASP A 13 8.10 5.52 -5.07
CA ASP A 13 9.41 4.83 -5.09
C ASP A 13 10.00 4.52 -3.71
N GLN A 14 9.55 5.23 -2.67
CA GLN A 14 10.01 5.01 -1.30
C GLN A 14 9.26 3.86 -0.59
N LEU A 15 8.22 3.30 -1.23
CA LEU A 15 7.57 2.08 -0.77
C LEU A 15 8.44 0.87 -1.12
N VAL A 16 8.76 0.09 -0.09
CA VAL A 16 9.64 -1.08 -0.17
C VAL A 16 8.79 -2.31 0.11
N ASP A 17 8.81 -3.27 -0.81
CA ASP A 17 8.10 -4.53 -0.66
C ASP A 17 8.48 -5.24 0.66
N GLY A 18 7.47 -5.76 1.35
CA GLY A 18 7.60 -6.39 2.66
C GLY A 18 7.83 -5.44 3.84
N LYS A 19 7.97 -4.12 3.62
CA LYS A 19 8.19 -3.15 4.69
C LYS A 19 6.88 -2.68 5.33
N GLN A 20 6.95 -2.36 6.62
CA GLN A 20 5.81 -1.85 7.37
C GLN A 20 5.72 -0.32 7.34
N TYR A 21 4.49 0.16 7.24
CA TYR A 21 4.14 1.57 7.20
C TYR A 21 2.95 1.85 8.11
N ALA A 22 2.81 3.11 8.52
CA ALA A 22 1.63 3.62 9.17
C ALA A 22 0.85 4.52 8.21
N LEU A 23 -0.37 4.12 7.86
CA LEU A 23 -1.35 4.96 7.18
C LEU A 23 -2.09 5.79 8.21
N VAL A 24 -2.04 7.10 8.08
CA VAL A 24 -2.67 8.05 9.00
C VAL A 24 -3.69 8.88 8.24
N GLN A 25 -4.96 8.81 8.64
CA GLN A 25 -6.03 9.63 8.08
C GLN A 25 -6.84 10.22 9.23
N ARG A 26 -6.84 11.55 9.36
CA ARG A 26 -7.46 12.26 10.50
C ARG A 26 -6.94 11.70 11.84
N GLU A 27 -7.80 11.05 12.61
CA GLU A 27 -7.49 10.47 13.93
C GLU A 27 -7.16 8.97 13.86
N PHE A 28 -7.32 8.34 12.69
CA PHE A 28 -7.06 6.92 12.49
C PHE A 28 -5.62 6.67 12.06
N THR A 29 -4.96 5.73 12.73
CA THR A 29 -3.64 5.23 12.35
C THR A 29 -3.69 3.72 12.20
N ILE A 30 -3.33 3.21 11.02
CA ILE A 30 -3.34 1.78 10.71
C ILE A 30 -1.92 1.37 10.34
N LYS A 31 -1.42 0.31 10.97
CA LYS A 31 -0.16 -0.33 10.58
C LYS A 31 -0.42 -1.34 9.49
N VAL A 32 0.29 -1.22 8.39
CA VAL A 32 0.14 -2.04 7.19
C VAL A 32 1.51 -2.49 6.69
N THR A 33 1.55 -3.59 5.95
CA THR A 33 2.75 -4.02 5.23
C THR A 33 2.54 -3.73 3.76
N PHE A 34 3.46 -3.02 3.13
CA PHE A 34 3.43 -2.83 1.68
C PHE A 34 3.87 -4.12 1.00
N SER A 35 3.15 -4.53 -0.04
CA SER A 35 3.53 -5.66 -0.88
C SER A 35 3.27 -5.35 -2.34
N GLU A 36 4.25 -5.63 -3.18
CA GLU A 36 4.16 -5.58 -4.64
C GLU A 36 4.04 -7.01 -5.15
N VAL A 37 2.87 -7.37 -5.68
CA VAL A 37 2.58 -8.73 -6.14
C VAL A 37 2.66 -8.75 -7.65
N VAL A 38 3.64 -9.50 -8.17
CA VAL A 38 3.69 -9.89 -9.58
C VAL A 38 3.09 -11.28 -9.68
N HIS A 39 1.85 -11.38 -10.18
CA HIS A 39 1.24 -12.69 -10.41
C HIS A 39 1.98 -13.41 -11.57
N PRO A 40 2.34 -14.70 -11.43
CA PRO A 40 2.91 -15.47 -12.53
C PRO A 40 1.87 -15.65 -13.64
N GLU A 41 2.35 -15.70 -14.89
CA GLU A 41 1.56 -15.65 -16.13
C GLU A 41 0.24 -16.44 -16.10
N PRO A 42 -0.84 -15.89 -16.69
CA PRO A 42 -2.15 -16.50 -16.68
C PRO A 42 -2.13 -17.83 -17.44
N GLN A 43 -2.60 -18.89 -16.78
CA GLN A 43 -2.85 -20.17 -17.46
C GLN A 43 -4.12 -20.03 -18.32
N PRO A 44 -4.11 -20.49 -19.59
CA PRO A 44 -5.25 -20.36 -20.47
C PRO A 44 -6.48 -21.07 -19.90
N GLY A 45 -7.57 -20.32 -19.70
CA GLY A 45 -8.84 -20.81 -19.12
C GLY A 45 -9.37 -19.98 -17.95
N TYR A 46 -8.54 -19.12 -17.35
CA TYR A 46 -8.97 -18.13 -16.37
C TYR A 46 -9.11 -16.76 -17.05
N TRP A 47 -10.35 -16.28 -17.20
CA TRP A 47 -10.60 -14.87 -17.49
C TRP A 47 -10.62 -14.13 -16.16
N THR A 48 -9.48 -13.64 -15.70
CA THR A 48 -9.42 -12.70 -14.60
C THR A 48 -8.68 -11.47 -15.09
N THR A 49 -9.35 -10.33 -15.06
CA THR A 49 -8.89 -8.99 -15.47
C THR A 49 -7.67 -8.45 -14.69
N ASP A 50 -6.89 -9.32 -14.04
CA ASP A 50 -5.92 -9.01 -12.98
C ASP A 50 -4.51 -9.56 -13.29
N ASP A 51 -4.13 -9.54 -14.57
CA ASP A 51 -2.75 -9.78 -15.03
C ASP A 51 -1.88 -8.51 -14.98
N ILE A 52 -2.08 -7.67 -13.96
CA ILE A 52 -1.40 -6.39 -13.80
C ILE A 52 -0.58 -6.45 -12.51
N ALA A 53 0.64 -5.92 -12.54
CA ALA A 53 1.53 -5.86 -11.39
C ALA A 53 0.92 -5.00 -10.26
N CYS A 54 0.12 -5.62 -9.38
CA CYS A 54 -0.63 -4.91 -8.36
C CYS A 54 0.24 -4.56 -7.14
N ALA A 55 0.00 -3.38 -6.57
CA ALA A 55 0.59 -2.95 -5.32
C ALA A 55 -0.49 -2.92 -4.22
N GLN A 56 -0.16 -3.37 -3.02
CA GLN A 56 -1.12 -3.45 -1.92
C GLN A 56 -0.56 -3.09 -0.55
N PHE A 57 -1.43 -2.57 0.32
CA PHE A 57 -1.18 -2.46 1.75
C PHE A 57 -1.99 -3.51 2.50
N ILE A 58 -1.28 -4.45 3.13
CA ILE A 58 -1.86 -5.55 3.90
C ILE A 58 -2.00 -5.08 5.35
N GLY A 59 -3.24 -4.85 5.79
CA GLY A 59 -3.59 -4.53 7.17
C GLY A 59 -3.61 -5.75 8.10
N ARG A 60 -3.88 -5.51 9.38
CA ARG A 60 -4.14 -6.58 10.35
C ARG A 60 -5.46 -7.27 9.99
N LYS A 61 -5.48 -8.61 10.09
CA LYS A 61 -6.63 -9.52 9.84
C LYS A 61 -7.99 -8.83 10.10
N GLY A 62 -8.75 -8.56 9.02
CA GLY A 62 -10.11 -8.00 9.09
C GLY A 62 -10.26 -6.52 8.73
N ILE A 63 -9.17 -5.77 8.56
CA ILE A 63 -9.20 -4.42 7.96
C ILE A 63 -8.60 -4.57 6.56
N GLY A 64 -9.44 -4.44 5.53
CA GLY A 64 -9.22 -4.94 4.17
C GLY A 64 -7.89 -4.56 3.50
N CYS A 65 -7.56 -5.28 2.43
CA CYS A 65 -6.42 -4.96 1.58
C CYS A 65 -6.74 -3.70 0.76
N ILE A 66 -5.88 -2.69 0.80
CA ILE A 66 -5.94 -1.57 -0.15
C ILE A 66 -5.09 -1.97 -1.34
N VAL A 67 -5.71 -2.10 -2.51
CA VAL A 67 -5.07 -2.59 -3.73
C VAL A 67 -5.09 -1.47 -4.76
N GLY A 68 -3.97 -1.29 -5.47
CA GLY A 68 -3.86 -0.43 -6.65
C GLY A 68 -3.25 -1.23 -7.80
N GLU A 69 -3.59 -0.82 -9.03
CA GLU A 69 -3.09 -1.43 -10.27
C GLU A 69 -1.56 -1.39 -10.35
N ASP A 70 -0.94 -0.40 -9.73
CA ASP A 70 0.51 -0.27 -9.57
C ASP A 70 0.83 0.57 -8.33
N ARG A 71 2.12 0.63 -7.97
CA ARG A 71 2.61 1.36 -6.80
C ARG A 71 2.27 2.85 -6.82
N GLN A 72 2.36 3.48 -7.98
CA GLN A 72 2.10 4.91 -8.16
C GLN A 72 0.61 5.17 -7.98
N ARG A 73 -0.27 4.40 -8.63
CA ARG A 73 -1.72 4.57 -8.49
C ARG A 73 -2.23 4.28 -7.07
N LEU A 74 -1.63 3.32 -6.36
CA LEU A 74 -1.92 3.09 -4.95
C LEU A 74 -1.54 4.32 -4.09
N PHE A 75 -0.35 4.87 -4.32
CA PHE A 75 0.15 6.04 -3.59
C PHE A 75 -0.69 7.30 -3.87
N ASP A 76 -1.03 7.54 -5.13
CA ASP A 76 -1.83 8.69 -5.54
C ASP A 76 -3.25 8.60 -4.98
N GLY A 77 -3.90 7.43 -5.06
CA GLY A 77 -5.24 7.23 -4.51
C GLY A 77 -5.30 7.46 -3.00
N LEU A 78 -4.30 7.02 -2.25
CA LEU A 78 -4.19 7.28 -0.81
C LEU A 78 -3.98 8.77 -0.50
N THR A 79 -3.14 9.43 -1.30
CA THR A 79 -2.86 10.86 -1.15
C THR A 79 -4.10 11.70 -1.46
N GLU A 80 -4.86 11.35 -2.49
CA GLU A 80 -6.09 12.03 -2.91
C GLU A 80 -7.16 12.04 -1.80
N ILE A 81 -7.33 10.92 -1.10
CA ILE A 81 -8.26 10.82 0.04
C ILE A 81 -7.66 11.34 1.37
N GLY A 82 -6.47 11.94 1.31
CA GLY A 82 -5.81 12.58 2.45
C GLY A 82 -5.15 11.63 3.45
N VAL A 83 -4.79 10.41 3.04
CA VAL A 83 -3.96 9.51 3.86
C VAL A 83 -2.50 9.95 3.79
N LYS A 84 -1.85 10.01 4.95
CA LYS A 84 -0.39 10.21 5.08
C LYS A 84 0.28 8.87 5.40
N ILE A 85 1.34 8.54 4.69
CA ILE A 85 2.06 7.27 4.83
C ILE A 85 3.38 7.55 5.57
N TYR A 86 3.62 6.88 6.68
CA TYR A 86 4.84 7.03 7.47
C TYR A 86 5.60 5.71 7.55
N GLU A 87 6.92 5.78 7.42
CA GLU A 87 7.81 4.66 7.70
C GLU A 87 7.82 4.34 9.21
N LEU A 88 7.75 3.05 9.56
CA LEU A 88 7.76 2.54 10.93
C LEU A 88 9.13 2.00 11.36
#